data_AF-A0A2J7PGW7-F1
#
_entry.id   AF-A0A2J7PGW7-F1
#
_cell.length_a   1.000
_cell.length_b   1.000
_cell.length_c   1.000
_cell.angle_alpha   90.00
_cell.angle_beta   90.00
_cell.angle_gamma   90.00
#
_symmetry.space_group_name_H-M   'P 1'
#
loop_
_entity.id
_entity.type
_entity.pdbx_description
1 polymer ?
#
loop_
_entity_poly.entity_id
_entity_poly.type
_entity_poly.pdbx_seq_one_letter_code
_entity_poly.pdbx_strand_id
1 'polypeptide(L)'
;MLELVLAVELIRVLELVLAVELIRVLELVRALELARALELVLAVELIRVLELVRALELVLAVELARVLEFLLVLQLIRAVESVRVLEFVQMLNLIRALELGRMIVMRESMRAEYKTKSETFTEKDLKGKEPFVQFREWFEEACKHPSIIEANSVCLATATNSMSKQVVSKDGIPSARQVLLKGYGPEGFKLFTNYNSRKGQELAENPNAALSFYWEPLKKAVRVEGHVEKLSASESDEYFHSRPILSQIGAVVSEQSKPIVSRDVFIERRAMLLEQYGDGSEQLPRPKHWGGYLVVPEVIEFWQGQTDRLHDRIRFRRPKSGDEPDGVLLHQGDNGWVYERLSP
;
A
#
# COMPACT_ATOMS: atom_id res chain seq x y z
N MET A 1 33.46 17.83 145.95
CA MET A 1 32.88 16.69 145.20
C MET A 1 32.21 17.12 143.89
N LEU A 2 31.52 18.26 143.85
CA LEU A 2 30.76 18.71 142.66
C LEU A 2 31.64 19.06 141.44
N GLU A 3 32.84 19.62 141.65
CA GLU A 3 33.72 20.07 140.54
C GLU A 3 34.35 18.93 139.72
N LEU A 4 34.60 17.77 140.34
CA LEU A 4 35.25 16.65 139.67
C LEU A 4 34.31 15.94 138.68
N VAL A 5 33.01 15.93 138.99
CA VAL A 5 31.96 15.31 138.16
C VAL A 5 31.78 16.10 136.87
N LEU A 6 31.76 17.43 136.97
CA LEU A 6 31.58 18.33 135.82
C LEU A 6 32.75 18.26 134.82
N ALA A 7 33.99 18.09 135.29
CA ALA A 7 35.16 17.98 134.41
C ALA A 7 35.15 16.69 133.58
N VAL A 8 34.74 15.57 134.19
CA VAL A 8 34.63 14.27 133.50
C VAL A 8 33.49 14.30 132.47
N GLU A 9 32.37 14.94 132.79
CA GLU A 9 31.27 15.14 131.84
C GLU A 9 31.71 16.00 130.64
N LEU A 10 32.48 17.07 130.86
CA LEU A 10 32.96 17.94 129.78
C LEU A 10 33.90 17.21 128.80
N ILE A 11 34.81 16.38 129.32
CA ILE A 11 35.74 15.58 128.48
C ILE A 11 34.95 14.59 127.62
N ARG A 12 33.97 13.90 128.20
CA ARG A 12 33.11 12.97 127.44
C ARG A 12 32.35 13.69 126.33
N VAL A 13 31.87 14.90 126.58
CA VAL A 13 31.18 15.70 125.55
C VAL A 13 32.15 16.10 124.43
N LEU A 14 33.37 16.53 124.75
CA LEU A 14 34.40 16.87 123.77
C LEU A 14 34.82 15.68 122.90
N GLU A 15 35.02 14.51 123.51
CA GLU A 15 35.30 13.26 122.78
C GLU A 15 34.16 12.88 121.84
N LEU A 16 32.91 13.04 122.30
CA LEU A 16 31.73 12.79 121.48
C LEU A 16 31.64 13.75 120.28
N VAL A 17 31.93 15.04 120.49
CA VAL A 17 31.92 16.05 119.43
C VAL A 17 32.98 15.74 118.37
N LEU A 18 34.21 15.42 118.78
CA LEU A 18 35.28 15.04 117.87
C LEU A 18 34.96 13.76 117.08
N ALA A 19 34.34 12.77 117.72
CA ALA A 19 33.90 11.55 117.04
C ALA A 19 32.83 11.83 115.98
N VAL A 20 31.86 12.71 116.28
CA VAL A 20 30.83 13.11 115.32
C VAL A 20 31.41 13.90 114.15
N GLU A 21 32.37 14.80 114.40
CA GLU A 21 33.06 15.54 113.32
C GLU A 21 33.87 14.60 112.42
N LEU A 22 34.58 13.63 112.99
CA LEU A 22 35.33 12.62 112.22
C LEU A 22 34.39 11.78 111.32
N ILE A 23 33.24 11.36 111.86
CA ILE A 23 32.22 10.61 111.09
C ILE A 23 31.72 11.45 109.92
N ARG A 24 31.40 12.73 110.14
CA ARG A 24 30.94 13.63 109.07
C ARG A 24 31.99 13.82 107.97
N VAL A 25 33.25 13.96 108.33
CA VAL A 25 34.35 14.07 107.34
C VAL A 25 34.48 12.78 106.54
N LEU A 26 34.39 11.61 107.19
CA LEU A 26 34.44 10.32 106.50
C LEU A 26 33.24 10.09 105.57
N GLU A 27 32.04 10.50 105.98
CA GLU A 27 30.84 10.46 105.13
C GLU A 27 30.98 11.38 103.91
N LEU A 28 31.54 12.58 104.09
CA LEU A 28 31.78 13.51 102.99
C LEU A 28 32.82 12.97 102.00
N VAL A 29 33.92 12.39 102.49
CA VAL A 29 34.95 11.78 101.63
C VAL A 29 34.35 10.63 100.82
N ARG A 30 33.57 9.73 101.44
CA ARG A 30 32.87 8.65 100.74
C ARG A 30 31.89 9.18 99.70
N ALA A 31 31.13 10.23 100.02
CA ALA A 31 30.20 10.84 99.07
C ALA A 31 30.93 11.44 97.86
N LEU A 32 32.08 12.08 98.07
CA LEU A 32 32.91 12.63 96.99
C LEU A 32 33.55 11.54 96.13
N GLU A 33 34.01 10.43 96.73
CA GLU A 33 34.52 9.27 95.98
C GLU A 33 33.41 8.63 95.13
N LEU A 34 32.21 8.48 95.68
CA LEU A 34 31.06 7.95 94.95
C LEU A 34 30.63 8.87 93.80
N ALA A 35 30.62 10.20 94.03
CA ALA A 35 30.29 11.19 93.00
C ALA A 35 31.29 11.16 91.84
N ARG A 36 32.61 11.08 92.13
CA ARG A 36 33.64 10.93 91.11
C ARG A 36 33.51 9.62 90.34
N ALA A 37 33.20 8.52 91.01
CA ALA A 37 32.96 7.24 90.35
C ALA A 37 31.76 7.32 89.39
N LEU A 38 30.68 7.97 89.80
CA LEU A 38 29.49 8.22 88.97
C LEU A 38 29.79 9.10 87.75
N GLU A 39 30.52 10.21 87.91
CA GLU A 39 30.94 11.05 86.79
C GLU A 39 31.77 10.28 85.77
N LEU A 40 32.66 9.40 86.24
CA LEU A 40 33.52 8.61 85.38
C LEU A 40 32.74 7.53 84.61
N VAL A 41 31.73 6.91 85.25
CA VAL A 41 30.81 5.97 84.59
C VAL A 41 29.99 6.69 83.51
N LEU A 42 29.41 7.86 83.82
CA LEU A 42 28.64 8.65 82.86
C LEU A 42 29.52 9.12 81.68
N ALA A 43 30.77 9.51 81.93
CA ALA A 43 31.71 9.88 80.88
C ALA A 43 32.02 8.71 79.93
N VAL A 44 32.22 7.50 80.47
CA VAL A 44 32.46 6.29 79.67
C VAL A 44 31.21 5.92 78.86
N GLU A 45 30.01 6.00 79.44
CA GLU A 45 28.76 5.76 78.72
C GLU A 45 28.56 6.77 77.58
N LEU A 46 28.82 8.06 77.82
CA LEU A 46 28.73 9.10 76.80
C LEU A 46 29.70 8.85 75.64
N ILE A 47 30.94 8.47 75.92
CA ILE A 47 31.94 8.12 74.88
C ILE A 47 31.43 6.96 74.03
N ARG A 48 30.90 5.89 74.65
CA ARG A 48 30.34 4.74 73.92
C ARG A 48 29.17 5.13 73.03
N VAL A 49 28.28 6.00 73.51
CA VAL A 49 27.16 6.50 72.71
C VAL A 49 27.67 7.32 71.52
N LEU A 50 28.67 8.19 71.72
CA LEU A 50 29.27 8.98 70.64
C LEU A 50 29.98 8.11 69.59
N GLU A 51 30.68 7.05 70.02
CA GLU A 51 31.29 6.07 69.12
C GLU A 51 30.24 5.32 68.29
N LEU A 52 29.13 4.93 68.92
CA LEU A 52 28.02 4.27 68.23
C LEU A 52 27.36 5.19 67.20
N VAL A 53 27.11 6.47 67.55
CA VAL A 53 26.53 7.46 66.64
C VAL A 53 27.45 7.66 65.43
N ARG A 54 28.76 7.82 65.63
CA ARG A 54 29.72 7.95 64.53
C ARG A 54 29.76 6.71 63.65
N ALA A 55 29.69 5.51 64.24
CA ALA A 55 29.63 4.27 63.48
C ALA A 55 28.36 4.20 62.62
N LEU A 56 27.20 4.62 63.15
CA LEU A 56 25.94 4.67 62.42
C LEU A 56 25.96 5.70 61.28
N GLU A 57 26.50 6.90 61.52
CA GLU A 57 26.68 7.93 60.49
C GLU A 57 27.56 7.42 59.34
N LEU A 58 28.62 6.68 59.66
CA LEU A 58 29.51 6.10 58.65
C LEU A 58 28.81 5.01 57.82
N VAL A 59 28.02 4.16 58.47
CA VAL A 59 27.21 3.13 57.77
C VAL A 59 26.22 3.78 56.81
N LEU A 60 25.47 4.79 57.28
CA LEU A 60 24.53 5.55 56.46
C LEU A 60 25.22 6.24 55.28
N ALA A 61 26.41 6.82 55.48
CA ALA A 61 27.19 7.45 54.42
C ALA A 61 27.61 6.44 53.34
N VAL A 62 28.03 5.23 53.74
CA VAL A 62 28.41 4.15 52.81
C VAL A 62 27.20 3.63 52.04
N GLU A 63 26.05 3.47 52.70
CA GLU A 63 24.81 3.06 52.03
C GLU A 63 24.35 4.10 51.00
N LEU A 64 24.38 5.38 51.36
CA LEU A 64 24.03 6.47 50.45
C LEU A 64 24.98 6.53 49.23
N ALA A 65 26.28 6.35 49.46
CA ALA A 65 27.27 6.30 48.38
C ALA A 65 27.00 5.16 47.40
N ARG A 66 26.64 3.97 47.90
CA ARG A 66 26.26 2.81 47.06
C ARG A 66 25.00 3.07 46.24
N VAL A 67 24.00 3.71 46.84
CA VAL A 67 22.76 4.08 46.13
C VAL A 67 23.05 5.09 45.02
N LEU A 68 23.89 6.10 45.28
CA LEU A 68 24.29 7.09 44.28
C LEU A 68 25.07 6.45 43.12
N GLU A 69 26.00 5.55 43.41
CA GLU A 69 26.73 4.80 42.39
C GLU A 69 25.79 3.96 41.52
N PHE A 70 24.82 3.28 42.14
CA PHE A 70 23.80 2.52 41.43
C PHE A 70 22.91 3.41 40.54
N LEU A 71 22.51 4.59 41.03
CA LEU A 71 21.73 5.56 40.25
C LEU A 71 22.51 6.08 39.03
N LEU A 72 23.81 6.34 39.18
CA LEU A 72 24.67 6.74 38.06
C LEU A 72 24.77 5.64 37.00
N VAL A 73 24.92 4.38 37.40
CA VAL A 73 24.93 3.24 36.48
C VAL A 73 23.59 3.12 35.74
N LEU A 74 22.46 3.28 36.43
CA LEU A 74 21.14 3.26 35.80
C LEU A 74 20.95 4.40 34.80
N GLN A 75 21.45 5.60 35.09
CA GLN A 75 21.41 6.73 34.15
C GLN A 75 22.24 6.44 32.90
N LEU A 76 23.42 5.83 33.06
CA LEU A 76 24.28 5.43 31.94
C LEU A 76 23.59 4.38 31.06
N ILE A 77 22.95 3.37 31.65
CA ILE A 77 22.22 2.33 30.90
C ILE A 77 21.10 2.96 30.06
N ARG A 78 20.29 3.84 30.66
CA ARG A 78 19.22 4.54 29.92
C ARG A 78 19.75 5.43 28.79
N ALA A 79 20.89 6.07 28.99
CA ALA A 79 21.53 6.87 27.95
C ALA A 79 21.98 5.98 26.76
N VAL A 80 22.58 4.83 27.05
CA VAL A 80 22.99 3.86 26.01
C VAL A 80 21.79 3.29 25.26
N GLU A 81 20.70 2.95 25.95
CA GLU A 81 19.46 2.50 25.31
C GLU A 81 18.86 3.57 24.40
N SER A 82 18.90 4.83 24.82
CA SER A 82 18.41 5.97 24.02
C SER A 82 19.22 6.16 22.72
N VAL A 83 20.54 6.00 22.78
CA VAL A 83 21.41 6.07 21.58
C VAL A 83 21.09 4.95 20.60
N ARG A 84 20.89 3.71 21.08
CA ARG A 84 20.53 2.57 20.23
C ARG A 84 19.18 2.76 19.54
N VAL A 85 18.21 3.33 20.24
CA VAL A 85 16.90 3.67 19.64
C VAL A 85 17.07 4.72 18.54
N LEU A 86 17.92 5.73 18.75
CA LEU A 86 18.18 6.76 17.75
C LEU A 86 18.85 6.18 16.48
N GLU A 87 19.85 5.32 16.65
CA GLU A 87 20.51 4.61 15.55
C GLU A 87 19.52 3.72 14.77
N PHE A 88 18.62 3.04 15.48
CA PHE A 88 17.57 2.23 14.85
C PHE A 88 16.59 3.07 14.03
N VAL A 89 16.15 4.22 14.55
CA VAL A 89 15.28 5.15 13.81
C VAL A 89 15.99 5.73 12.58
N GLN A 90 17.27 6.06 12.68
CA GLN A 90 18.08 6.50 11.54
C GLN A 90 18.20 5.41 10.47
N MET A 91 18.42 4.16 10.88
CA MET A 91 18.47 3.01 9.98
C MET A 91 17.13 2.79 9.26
N LEU A 92 16.00 2.87 9.98
CA LEU A 92 14.68 2.78 9.38
C LEU A 92 14.41 3.90 8.37
N ASN A 93 14.83 5.13 8.67
CA ASN A 93 14.72 6.24 7.73
C ASN A 93 15.59 6.04 6.48
N LEU A 94 16.80 5.49 6.63
CA LEU A 94 17.66 5.14 5.50
C LEU A 94 17.06 4.03 4.64
N ILE A 95 16.51 2.96 5.26
CA ILE A 95 15.81 1.88 4.56
C ILE A 95 14.63 2.45 3.78
N ARG A 96 13.81 3.31 4.40
CA ARG A 96 12.66 3.94 3.76
C ARG A 96 13.07 4.85 2.60
N ALA A 97 14.15 5.61 2.74
CA ALA A 97 14.72 6.44 1.67
C ALA A 97 15.25 5.59 0.51
N LEU A 98 15.88 4.45 0.79
CA LEU A 98 16.34 3.49 -0.23
C LEU A 98 15.17 2.78 -0.93
N GLU A 99 14.10 2.44 -0.22
CA GLU A 99 12.87 1.88 -0.79
C GLU A 99 12.15 2.89 -1.71
N LEU A 100 12.01 4.14 -1.25
CA LEU A 100 11.49 5.23 -2.07
C LEU A 100 12.36 5.50 -3.30
N GLY A 101 13.69 5.45 -3.16
CA GLY A 101 14.62 5.57 -4.28
C GLY A 101 14.51 4.44 -5.30
N ARG A 102 14.20 3.21 -4.87
CA ARG A 102 13.92 2.08 -5.78
C ARG A 102 12.59 2.22 -6.52
N MET A 103 11.60 2.89 -5.92
CA MET A 103 10.31 3.14 -6.56
C MET A 103 10.36 4.24 -7.63
N ILE A 104 11.33 5.17 -7.56
CA ILE A 104 11.48 6.27 -8.53
C ILE A 104 12.64 5.97 -9.48
N VAL A 105 12.53 4.93 -10.29
CA VAL A 105 13.41 4.75 -11.45
C VAL A 105 12.59 4.28 -12.66
N MET A 106 11.93 5.21 -13.35
CA MET A 106 11.68 5.00 -14.77
C MET A 106 13.03 5.10 -15.48
N ARG A 107 13.64 3.95 -15.78
CA ARG A 107 14.92 3.91 -16.50
C ARG A 107 14.68 4.40 -17.93
N GLU A 108 15.41 5.44 -18.36
CA GLU A 108 15.53 5.81 -19.78
C GLU A 108 15.95 4.62 -20.66
N SER A 109 16.60 3.61 -20.07
CA SER A 109 17.08 2.38 -20.71
C SER A 109 16.00 1.35 -21.09
N MET A 110 14.71 1.65 -20.96
CA MET A 110 13.63 0.75 -21.40
C MET A 110 13.15 1.02 -22.84
N ARG A 111 13.75 2.01 -23.53
CA ARG A 111 13.36 2.35 -24.90
C ARG A 111 14.00 1.38 -25.89
N ALA A 112 13.16 0.67 -26.64
CA ALA A 112 13.60 -0.12 -27.79
C ALA A 112 13.79 0.77 -29.04
N GLU A 113 14.67 0.38 -29.94
CA GLU A 113 14.76 0.94 -31.28
C GLU A 113 13.52 0.57 -32.09
N TYR A 114 12.95 1.55 -32.78
CA TYR A 114 11.76 1.44 -33.61
C TYR A 114 12.16 1.58 -35.08
N LYS A 115 11.21 1.93 -35.96
CA LYS A 115 11.48 2.18 -37.37
C LYS A 115 12.34 3.43 -37.59
N THR A 116 12.94 3.49 -38.77
CA THR A 116 13.81 4.59 -39.20
C THR A 116 13.11 5.50 -40.22
N LYS A 117 13.74 6.64 -40.55
CA LYS A 117 13.21 7.60 -41.55
C LYS A 117 12.95 7.01 -42.94
N SER A 118 13.57 5.87 -43.28
CA SER A 118 13.28 5.17 -44.54
C SER A 118 11.99 4.35 -44.51
N GLU A 119 11.36 4.23 -43.35
CA GLU A 119 10.15 3.42 -43.11
C GLU A 119 9.01 4.27 -42.52
N THR A 120 8.95 5.55 -42.90
CA THR A 120 7.85 6.45 -42.52
C THR A 120 6.53 5.95 -43.05
N PHE A 121 5.47 6.12 -42.27
CA PHE A 121 4.10 5.83 -42.67
C PHE A 121 3.37 7.13 -43.03
N THR A 122 3.29 7.40 -44.33
CA THR A 122 2.68 8.59 -44.92
C THR A 122 1.29 8.33 -45.50
N GLU A 123 0.58 9.38 -45.90
CA GLU A 123 -0.72 9.27 -46.57
C GLU A 123 -0.63 8.47 -47.88
N LYS A 124 0.56 8.42 -48.50
CA LYS A 124 0.83 7.64 -49.71
C LYS A 124 0.95 6.14 -49.43
N ASP A 125 1.25 5.78 -48.19
CA ASP A 125 1.44 4.40 -47.75
C ASP A 125 0.11 3.74 -47.31
N LEU A 126 -0.96 4.53 -47.18
CA LEU A 126 -2.31 4.04 -46.92
C LEU A 126 -2.75 3.04 -47.99
N LYS A 127 -3.18 1.86 -47.56
CA LYS A 127 -3.69 0.81 -48.47
C LYS A 127 -5.11 1.06 -48.95
N GLY A 128 -5.82 1.96 -48.27
CA GLY A 128 -7.14 2.43 -48.69
C GLY A 128 -7.46 3.75 -48.00
N LYS A 129 -8.34 4.54 -48.62
CA LYS A 129 -8.87 5.76 -48.03
C LYS A 129 -10.12 5.51 -47.18
N GLU A 130 -10.50 4.24 -47.01
CA GLU A 130 -11.39 3.76 -45.97
C GLU A 130 -10.55 3.11 -44.84
N PRO A 131 -10.80 3.44 -43.56
CA PRO A 131 -9.96 2.96 -42.46
C PRO A 131 -9.99 1.44 -42.26
N PHE A 132 -11.09 0.76 -42.60
CA PHE A 132 -11.17 -0.71 -42.46
C PHE A 132 -10.25 -1.45 -43.42
N VAL A 133 -9.97 -0.89 -44.59
CA VAL A 133 -8.98 -1.44 -45.53
C VAL A 133 -7.60 -1.37 -44.89
N GLN A 134 -7.24 -0.23 -44.27
CA GLN A 134 -5.97 -0.06 -43.60
C GLN A 134 -5.85 -0.93 -42.34
N PHE A 135 -6.93 -1.06 -41.56
CA PHE A 135 -6.96 -1.95 -40.39
C PHE A 135 -6.71 -3.40 -40.78
N ARG A 136 -7.40 -3.88 -41.82
CA ARG A 136 -7.22 -5.25 -42.33
C ARG A 136 -5.78 -5.52 -42.70
N GLU A 137 -5.12 -4.61 -43.42
CA GLU A 137 -3.71 -4.78 -43.80
C GLU A 137 -2.82 -4.98 -42.56
N TRP A 138 -2.90 -4.08 -41.59
CA TRP A 138 -2.06 -4.16 -40.39
C TRP A 138 -2.43 -5.34 -39.50
N PHE A 139 -3.71 -5.71 -39.44
CA PHE A 139 -4.18 -6.86 -38.70
C PHE A 139 -3.67 -8.17 -39.32
N GLU A 140 -3.68 -8.29 -40.64
CA GLU A 140 -3.12 -9.45 -41.34
C GLU A 140 -1.60 -9.57 -41.16
N GLU A 141 -0.89 -8.45 -41.21
CA GLU A 141 0.54 -8.39 -40.90
C GLU A 141 0.81 -8.86 -39.46
N ALA A 142 0.01 -8.40 -38.50
CA ALA A 142 0.10 -8.82 -37.11
C ALA A 142 -0.20 -10.32 -36.94
N CYS A 143 -1.19 -10.86 -37.63
CA CYS A 143 -1.52 -12.30 -37.62
C CYS A 143 -0.40 -13.18 -38.21
N LYS A 144 0.37 -12.66 -39.18
CA LYS A 144 1.48 -13.39 -39.82
C LYS A 144 2.79 -13.28 -39.04
N HIS A 145 2.88 -12.35 -38.09
CA HIS A 145 4.12 -12.10 -37.36
C HIS A 145 4.39 -13.16 -36.28
N PRO A 146 5.55 -13.84 -36.29
CA PRO A 146 5.81 -15.01 -35.44
C PRO A 146 5.83 -14.70 -33.93
N SER A 147 6.16 -13.47 -33.55
CA SER A 147 6.19 -13.04 -32.14
C SER A 147 4.85 -12.51 -31.62
N ILE A 148 3.82 -12.39 -32.45
CA ILE A 148 2.49 -11.91 -32.04
C ILE A 148 1.58 -13.13 -31.87
N ILE A 149 1.29 -13.47 -30.61
CA ILE A 149 0.52 -14.69 -30.28
C ILE A 149 -0.98 -14.48 -30.50
N GLU A 150 -1.52 -13.33 -30.07
CA GLU A 150 -2.94 -12.99 -30.19
C GLU A 150 -3.09 -11.61 -30.82
N ALA A 151 -3.00 -11.52 -32.15
CA ALA A 151 -3.11 -10.26 -32.88
C ALA A 151 -4.47 -9.56 -32.66
N ASN A 152 -5.52 -10.33 -32.34
CA ASN A 152 -6.86 -9.84 -32.03
C ASN A 152 -7.06 -9.44 -30.57
N SER A 153 -6.02 -9.51 -29.73
CA SER A 153 -6.06 -8.97 -28.38
C SER A 153 -6.14 -7.44 -28.43
N VAL A 154 -7.05 -6.88 -27.64
CA VAL A 154 -7.35 -5.45 -27.65
C VAL A 154 -7.75 -4.97 -26.26
N CYS A 155 -7.20 -3.82 -25.87
CA CYS A 155 -7.62 -3.16 -24.64
C CYS A 155 -8.94 -2.42 -24.91
N LEU A 156 -10.01 -2.82 -24.24
CA LEU A 156 -11.30 -2.14 -24.26
C LEU A 156 -11.39 -1.19 -23.06
N ALA A 157 -11.52 0.10 -23.33
CA ALA A 157 -11.82 1.12 -22.34
C ALA A 157 -13.31 1.52 -22.38
N THR A 158 -13.91 1.62 -21.20
CA THR A 158 -15.31 2.03 -20.97
C THR A 158 -15.33 3.00 -19.78
N ALA A 159 -16.43 3.72 -19.58
CA ALA A 159 -16.54 4.64 -18.44
C ALA A 159 -17.97 4.68 -17.90
N THR A 160 -18.08 4.92 -16.59
CA THR A 160 -19.38 5.23 -15.96
C THR A 160 -19.96 6.54 -16.52
N ASN A 161 -21.29 6.73 -16.43
CA ASN A 161 -21.96 7.90 -16.99
C ASN A 161 -21.94 9.12 -16.04
N SER A 162 -21.39 10.27 -16.47
CA SER A 162 -21.33 11.51 -15.66
C SER A 162 -22.66 12.26 -15.47
N MET A 163 -23.76 11.85 -16.12
CA MET A 163 -25.02 12.58 -16.17
C MET A 163 -26.24 11.82 -15.60
N SER A 164 -26.05 10.97 -14.60
CA SER A 164 -27.19 10.36 -13.89
C SER A 164 -27.87 11.37 -12.94
N LYS A 165 -29.07 11.83 -13.33
CA LYS A 165 -29.88 12.84 -12.61
C LYS A 165 -30.41 12.45 -11.22
N GLN A 166 -30.04 11.32 -10.63
CA GLN A 166 -30.65 10.89 -9.36
C GLN A 166 -29.71 10.30 -8.30
N VAL A 167 -28.41 10.17 -8.57
CA VAL A 167 -27.42 9.84 -7.54
C VAL A 167 -26.13 10.58 -7.86
N VAL A 168 -25.72 11.49 -6.98
CA VAL A 168 -24.42 12.17 -7.05
C VAL A 168 -23.34 11.11 -6.81
N SER A 169 -22.89 10.44 -7.87
CA SER A 169 -21.63 9.69 -7.98
C SER A 169 -21.68 8.73 -9.19
N LYS A 170 -21.24 9.20 -10.37
CA LYS A 170 -20.75 8.37 -11.50
C LYS A 170 -19.84 9.25 -12.38
N ASP A 171 -18.69 9.68 -11.87
CA ASP A 171 -17.92 10.82 -12.41
C ASP A 171 -17.14 10.56 -13.72
N GLY A 172 -17.73 9.90 -14.72
CA GLY A 172 -16.99 9.56 -15.95
C GLY A 172 -15.81 8.63 -15.67
N ILE A 173 -15.86 7.85 -14.58
CA ILE A 173 -14.74 7.05 -14.09
C ILE A 173 -14.41 5.97 -15.14
N PRO A 174 -13.21 6.00 -15.73
CA PRO A 174 -12.81 5.06 -16.76
C PRO A 174 -12.44 3.70 -16.15
N SER A 175 -12.57 2.67 -16.97
CA SER A 175 -12.05 1.34 -16.68
C SER A 175 -11.62 0.64 -17.96
N ALA A 176 -10.55 -0.14 -17.89
CA ALA A 176 -9.96 -0.80 -19.04
C ALA A 176 -9.59 -2.25 -18.73
N ARG A 177 -9.62 -3.11 -19.75
CA ARG A 177 -9.21 -4.52 -19.68
C ARG A 177 -8.93 -5.07 -21.07
N GLN A 178 -8.16 -6.15 -21.13
CA GLN A 178 -7.97 -6.91 -22.38
C GLN A 178 -9.23 -7.73 -22.71
N VAL A 179 -9.58 -7.74 -24.00
CA VAL A 179 -10.61 -8.58 -24.61
C VAL A 179 -10.10 -9.06 -25.97
N LEU A 180 -10.83 -9.97 -26.61
CA LEU A 180 -10.48 -10.45 -27.95
C LEU A 180 -11.50 -9.89 -28.96
N LEU A 181 -11.00 -9.28 -30.02
CA LEU A 181 -11.79 -8.96 -31.22
C LEU A 181 -12.26 -10.27 -31.86
N LYS A 182 -13.56 -10.36 -32.15
CA LYS A 182 -14.21 -11.57 -32.72
C LYS A 182 -14.77 -11.39 -34.13
N GLY A 183 -14.78 -10.16 -34.63
CA GLY A 183 -15.13 -9.84 -36.00
C GLY A 183 -14.96 -8.35 -36.22
N TYR A 184 -14.75 -7.95 -37.45
CA TYR A 184 -14.75 -6.55 -37.85
C TYR A 184 -15.21 -6.43 -39.30
N GLY A 185 -15.77 -5.28 -39.65
CA GLY A 185 -16.27 -4.96 -40.98
C GLY A 185 -16.72 -3.51 -41.04
N PRO A 186 -17.28 -3.03 -42.17
CA PRO A 186 -17.76 -1.66 -42.32
C PRO A 186 -18.75 -1.21 -41.23
N GLU A 187 -19.44 -2.16 -40.59
CA GLU A 187 -20.34 -1.94 -39.47
C GLU A 187 -19.63 -1.63 -38.13
N GLY A 188 -18.36 -2.06 -37.97
CA GLY A 188 -17.58 -1.84 -36.76
C GLY A 188 -16.85 -3.08 -36.24
N PHE A 189 -16.57 -3.10 -34.93
CA PHE A 189 -15.75 -4.10 -34.26
C PHE A 189 -16.56 -4.92 -33.26
N LYS A 190 -16.65 -6.23 -33.45
CA LYS A 190 -17.47 -7.15 -32.65
C LYS A 190 -16.68 -7.75 -31.48
N LEU A 191 -17.28 -7.68 -30.29
CA LEU A 191 -16.77 -8.21 -29.04
C LEU A 191 -17.87 -9.02 -28.34
N PHE A 192 -17.51 -10.04 -27.56
CA PHE A 192 -18.48 -10.83 -26.80
C PHE A 192 -18.10 -10.86 -25.32
N THR A 193 -19.10 -10.69 -24.45
CA THR A 193 -18.86 -10.58 -23.00
C THR A 193 -20.09 -10.93 -22.19
N ASN A 194 -19.94 -10.87 -20.87
CA ASN A 194 -21.04 -10.95 -19.93
C ASN A 194 -21.61 -9.53 -19.69
N TYR A 195 -22.87 -9.31 -20.05
CA TYR A 195 -23.60 -8.05 -19.88
C TYR A 195 -23.70 -7.61 -18.42
N ASN A 196 -23.64 -8.54 -17.46
CA ASN A 196 -23.67 -8.23 -16.05
C ASN A 196 -22.30 -7.89 -15.46
N SER A 197 -21.21 -8.01 -16.24
CA SER A 197 -19.87 -7.61 -15.78
C SER A 197 -19.75 -6.09 -15.66
N ARG A 198 -18.69 -5.60 -14.99
CA ARG A 198 -18.43 -4.15 -14.86
C ARG A 198 -18.50 -3.42 -16.20
N LYS A 199 -17.84 -3.96 -17.23
CA LYS A 199 -17.84 -3.37 -18.58
C LYS A 199 -19.22 -3.41 -19.24
N GLY A 200 -19.98 -4.49 -19.00
CA GLY A 200 -21.32 -4.66 -19.56
C GLY A 200 -22.31 -3.65 -18.98
N GLN A 201 -22.20 -3.39 -17.68
CA GLN A 201 -22.97 -2.36 -16.98
C GLN A 201 -22.55 -0.95 -17.43
N GLU A 202 -21.25 -0.65 -17.50
CA GLU A 202 -20.76 0.63 -18.01
C GLU A 202 -21.25 0.89 -19.45
N LEU A 203 -21.18 -0.09 -20.35
CA LEU A 203 -21.68 0.03 -21.73
C LEU A 203 -23.20 0.20 -21.83
N ALA A 204 -23.96 -0.41 -20.92
CA ALA A 204 -25.41 -0.23 -20.89
C ALA A 204 -25.81 1.18 -20.43
N GLU A 205 -25.01 1.81 -19.56
CA GLU A 205 -25.28 3.13 -19.00
C GLU A 205 -24.67 4.28 -19.83
N ASN A 206 -23.52 4.01 -20.46
CA ASN A 206 -22.76 4.92 -21.30
C ASN A 206 -22.27 4.12 -22.52
N PRO A 207 -23.01 4.15 -23.65
CA PRO A 207 -22.71 3.33 -24.81
C PRO A 207 -21.56 3.91 -25.65
N ASN A 208 -20.46 4.30 -24.99
CA ASN A 208 -19.23 4.79 -25.63
C ASN A 208 -18.07 3.90 -25.21
N ALA A 209 -17.21 3.57 -26.17
CA ALA A 209 -16.03 2.75 -25.92
C ALA A 209 -14.83 3.20 -26.77
N ALA A 210 -13.65 2.86 -26.27
CA ALA A 210 -12.41 2.92 -27.03
C ALA A 210 -11.72 1.55 -27.06
N LEU A 211 -11.14 1.22 -28.20
CA LEU A 211 -10.31 0.03 -28.41
C LEU A 211 -8.88 0.48 -28.69
N SER A 212 -7.90 -0.20 -28.08
CA SER A 212 -6.48 0.04 -28.33
C SER A 212 -5.77 -1.27 -28.63
N PHE A 213 -5.40 -1.46 -29.89
CA PHE A 213 -4.51 -2.53 -30.34
C PHE A 213 -3.07 -2.05 -30.23
N TYR A 214 -2.19 -2.91 -29.74
CA TYR A 214 -0.76 -2.64 -29.74
C TYR A 214 0.01 -3.89 -30.14
N TRP A 215 0.65 -3.82 -31.30
CA TRP A 215 1.49 -4.88 -31.84
C TRP A 215 2.94 -4.48 -31.64
N GLU A 216 3.46 -4.75 -30.44
CA GLU A 216 4.81 -4.38 -30.02
C GLU A 216 5.89 -4.79 -31.04
N PRO A 217 5.90 -6.01 -31.62
CA PRO A 217 6.94 -6.38 -32.57
C PRO A 217 6.94 -5.52 -33.85
N LEU A 218 5.76 -5.06 -34.28
CA LEU A 218 5.60 -4.20 -35.46
C LEU A 218 5.76 -2.71 -35.15
N LYS A 219 5.80 -2.34 -33.85
CA LYS A 219 5.76 -0.95 -33.38
C LYS A 219 4.55 -0.19 -33.92
N LYS A 220 3.42 -0.90 -34.04
CA LYS A 220 2.15 -0.36 -34.56
C LYS A 220 1.09 -0.36 -33.46
N ALA A 221 0.29 0.70 -33.46
CA ALA A 221 -0.90 0.79 -32.61
C ALA A 221 -2.09 1.25 -33.43
N VAL A 222 -3.27 0.72 -33.11
CA VAL A 222 -4.53 1.20 -33.67
C VAL A 222 -5.46 1.57 -32.54
N ARG A 223 -6.01 2.78 -32.60
CA ARG A 223 -7.08 3.23 -31.70
C ARG A 223 -8.38 3.29 -32.47
N VAL A 224 -9.46 2.86 -31.83
CA VAL A 224 -10.83 2.98 -32.33
C VAL A 224 -11.67 3.64 -31.26
N GLU A 225 -12.45 4.65 -31.60
CA GLU A 225 -13.37 5.32 -30.68
C GLU A 225 -14.74 5.41 -31.35
N GLY A 226 -15.80 5.15 -30.58
CA GLY A 226 -17.16 5.23 -31.09
C GLY A 226 -18.21 4.73 -30.10
N HIS A 227 -19.46 4.71 -30.56
CA HIS A 227 -20.57 4.21 -29.77
C HIS A 227 -20.70 2.69 -29.84
N VAL A 228 -21.41 2.11 -28.88
CA VAL A 228 -21.58 0.68 -28.74
C VAL A 228 -23.04 0.27 -28.87
N GLU A 229 -23.28 -0.71 -29.73
CA GLU A 229 -24.58 -1.32 -29.94
C GLU A 229 -24.55 -2.78 -29.48
N LYS A 230 -25.65 -3.24 -28.88
CA LYS A 230 -25.79 -4.64 -28.50
C LYS A 230 -26.14 -5.45 -29.74
N LEU A 231 -25.42 -6.55 -29.99
CA LEU A 231 -25.77 -7.46 -31.09
C LEU A 231 -27.14 -8.10 -30.85
N SER A 232 -27.77 -8.55 -31.93
CA SER A 232 -29.04 -9.28 -31.84
C SER A 232 -28.89 -10.56 -31.01
N ALA A 233 -30.00 -11.04 -30.45
CA ALA A 233 -30.01 -12.31 -29.73
C ALA A 233 -29.55 -13.46 -30.63
N SER A 234 -30.03 -13.48 -31.87
CA SER A 234 -29.66 -14.49 -32.88
C SER A 234 -28.17 -14.51 -33.19
N GLU A 235 -27.53 -13.36 -33.43
CA GLU A 235 -26.07 -13.30 -33.65
C GLU A 235 -25.29 -13.73 -32.40
N SER A 236 -25.81 -13.43 -31.21
CA SER A 236 -25.20 -13.86 -29.96
C SER A 236 -25.32 -15.37 -29.75
N ASP A 237 -26.47 -15.96 -30.09
CA ASP A 237 -26.71 -17.41 -30.07
C ASP A 237 -25.77 -18.11 -31.07
N GLU A 238 -25.76 -17.68 -32.32
CA GLU A 238 -24.90 -18.25 -33.37
C GLU A 238 -23.42 -18.25 -32.95
N TYR A 239 -22.92 -17.10 -32.48
CA TYR A 239 -21.53 -17.03 -32.04
C TYR A 239 -21.28 -17.86 -30.77
N PHE A 240 -22.17 -17.87 -29.78
CA PHE A 240 -22.00 -18.71 -28.58
C PHE A 240 -21.87 -20.19 -28.95
N HIS A 241 -22.73 -20.66 -29.84
CA HIS A 241 -22.81 -22.07 -30.24
C HIS A 241 -21.64 -22.49 -31.14
N SER A 242 -21.00 -21.54 -31.84
CA SER A 242 -19.76 -21.79 -32.59
C SER A 242 -18.52 -22.02 -31.71
N ARG A 243 -18.57 -21.64 -30.42
CA ARG A 243 -17.42 -21.75 -29.51
C ARG A 243 -17.23 -23.20 -29.06
N PRO A 244 -16.01 -23.63 -28.72
CA PRO A 244 -15.79 -24.93 -28.09
C PRO A 244 -16.66 -25.11 -26.85
N ILE A 245 -17.17 -26.32 -26.59
CA ILE A 245 -18.09 -26.59 -25.47
C ILE A 245 -17.53 -26.10 -24.12
N LEU A 246 -16.23 -26.25 -23.88
CA LEU A 246 -15.56 -25.74 -22.67
C LEU A 246 -15.67 -24.22 -22.51
N SER A 247 -15.63 -23.49 -23.62
CA SER A 247 -15.82 -22.03 -23.65
C SER A 247 -17.26 -21.63 -23.42
N GLN A 248 -18.23 -22.41 -23.91
CA GLN A 248 -19.65 -22.23 -23.65
C GLN A 248 -19.95 -22.43 -22.16
N ILE A 249 -19.52 -23.57 -21.60
CA ILE A 249 -19.66 -23.89 -20.16
C ILE A 249 -19.01 -22.81 -19.29
N GLY A 250 -17.81 -22.35 -19.63
CA GLY A 250 -17.15 -21.27 -18.90
C GLY A 250 -17.96 -19.97 -18.83
N ALA A 251 -18.73 -19.67 -19.88
CA ALA A 251 -19.61 -18.51 -19.91
C ALA A 251 -20.89 -18.70 -19.06
N VAL A 252 -21.39 -19.93 -18.92
CA VAL A 252 -22.54 -20.24 -18.04
C VAL A 252 -22.14 -20.21 -16.57
N VAL A 253 -21.00 -20.82 -16.23
CA VAL A 253 -20.54 -20.98 -14.85
C VAL A 253 -20.10 -19.65 -14.22
N SER A 254 -19.59 -18.74 -15.05
CA SER A 254 -18.99 -17.47 -14.59
C SER A 254 -19.98 -16.32 -14.56
N GLU A 255 -20.43 -15.96 -13.35
CA GLU A 255 -21.00 -14.62 -13.09
C GLU A 255 -19.90 -13.57 -13.08
N GLN A 256 -19.39 -13.25 -14.28
CA GLN A 256 -18.20 -12.45 -14.48
C GLN A 256 -18.23 -11.14 -13.67
N SER A 257 -17.13 -10.89 -12.93
CA SER A 257 -16.92 -9.72 -12.06
C SER A 257 -17.66 -9.73 -10.71
N LYS A 258 -18.40 -10.78 -10.34
CA LYS A 258 -18.90 -10.94 -8.98
C LYS A 258 -17.89 -11.65 -8.06
N PRO A 259 -17.82 -11.29 -6.76
CA PRO A 259 -17.06 -12.05 -5.78
C PRO A 259 -17.55 -13.50 -5.66
N ILE A 260 -16.62 -14.43 -5.45
CA ILE A 260 -16.88 -15.85 -5.22
C ILE A 260 -16.10 -16.31 -4.00
N VAL A 261 -16.57 -17.35 -3.33
CA VAL A 261 -15.94 -17.86 -2.10
C VAL A 261 -14.60 -18.56 -2.36
N SER A 262 -14.47 -19.28 -3.47
CA SER A 262 -13.24 -19.95 -3.89
C SER A 262 -13.31 -20.34 -5.36
N ARG A 263 -12.19 -20.86 -5.88
CA ARG A 263 -12.10 -21.44 -7.23
C ARG A 263 -12.95 -22.70 -7.39
N ASP A 264 -13.23 -23.43 -6.30
CA ASP A 264 -13.90 -24.74 -6.33
C ASP A 264 -15.33 -24.63 -6.88
N VAL A 265 -16.01 -23.51 -6.64
CA VAL A 265 -17.33 -23.19 -7.22
C VAL A 265 -17.33 -23.36 -8.75
N PHE A 266 -16.24 -22.99 -9.43
CA PHE A 266 -16.14 -23.16 -10.88
C PHE A 266 -15.86 -24.60 -11.28
N ILE A 267 -15.09 -25.34 -10.48
CA ILE A 267 -14.75 -26.74 -10.75
C ILE A 267 -16.01 -27.60 -10.67
N GLU A 268 -16.79 -27.45 -9.59
CA GLU A 268 -18.01 -28.20 -9.35
C GLU A 268 -19.07 -27.92 -10.42
N ARG A 269 -19.39 -26.65 -10.68
CA ARG A 269 -20.39 -26.27 -11.69
C ARG A 269 -19.98 -26.67 -13.10
N ARG A 270 -18.68 -26.59 -13.42
CA ARG A 270 -18.16 -27.05 -14.72
C ARG A 270 -18.31 -28.57 -14.88
N ALA A 271 -18.05 -29.35 -13.83
CA ALA A 271 -18.21 -30.80 -13.88
C ALA A 271 -19.66 -31.20 -14.15
N MET A 272 -20.62 -30.58 -13.45
CA MET A 272 -22.06 -30.81 -13.67
C MET A 272 -22.49 -30.52 -15.12
N LEU A 273 -22.05 -29.39 -15.68
CA LEU A 273 -22.39 -29.04 -17.07
C LEU A 273 -21.65 -29.90 -18.10
N LEU A 274 -20.47 -30.41 -17.78
CA LEU A 274 -19.77 -31.36 -18.65
C LEU A 274 -20.43 -32.72 -18.68
N GLU A 275 -20.97 -33.19 -17.56
CA GLU A 275 -21.74 -34.43 -17.51
C GLU A 275 -22.99 -34.34 -18.37
N GLN A 276 -23.69 -33.20 -18.36
CA GLN A 276 -24.91 -33.01 -19.12
C GLN A 276 -24.68 -32.66 -20.61
N TYR A 277 -23.72 -31.77 -20.90
CA TYR A 277 -23.57 -31.18 -22.25
C TYR A 277 -22.25 -31.57 -22.95
N GLY A 278 -21.37 -32.34 -22.30
CA GLY A 278 -20.02 -32.59 -22.77
C GLY A 278 -19.92 -33.55 -23.96
N ASP A 279 -20.90 -34.44 -24.13
CA ASP A 279 -20.95 -35.40 -25.24
C ASP A 279 -21.59 -34.82 -26.52
N GLY A 280 -22.17 -33.61 -26.43
CA GLY A 280 -22.84 -32.94 -27.54
C GLY A 280 -24.23 -33.48 -27.89
N SER A 281 -24.82 -34.36 -27.05
CA SER A 281 -26.18 -34.88 -27.23
C SER A 281 -27.26 -33.81 -27.01
N GLU A 282 -27.00 -32.89 -26.07
CA GLU A 282 -27.82 -31.70 -25.80
C GLU A 282 -27.01 -30.42 -26.09
N GLN A 283 -27.69 -29.40 -26.61
CA GLN A 283 -27.07 -28.10 -26.85
C GLN A 283 -27.20 -27.22 -25.61
N LEU A 284 -26.06 -26.72 -25.10
CA LEU A 284 -26.05 -25.81 -23.95
C LEU A 284 -26.66 -24.46 -24.34
N PRO A 285 -27.77 -24.01 -23.70
CA PRO A 285 -28.37 -22.73 -24.04
C PRO A 285 -27.47 -21.56 -23.63
N ARG A 286 -27.37 -20.54 -24.49
CA ARG A 286 -26.68 -19.30 -24.16
C ARG A 286 -27.35 -18.60 -22.96
N PRO A 287 -26.60 -18.21 -21.91
CA PRO A 287 -27.15 -17.40 -20.84
C PRO A 287 -27.67 -16.05 -21.34
N LYS A 288 -28.83 -15.61 -20.84
CA LYS A 288 -29.42 -14.28 -21.19
C LYS A 288 -28.48 -13.10 -20.93
N HIS A 289 -27.57 -13.25 -19.97
CA HIS A 289 -26.58 -12.24 -19.60
C HIS A 289 -25.29 -12.30 -20.43
N TRP A 290 -25.17 -13.19 -21.42
CA TRP A 290 -23.99 -13.30 -22.27
C TRP A 290 -24.34 -12.94 -23.72
N GLY A 291 -23.48 -12.20 -24.41
CA GLY A 291 -23.65 -11.96 -25.84
C GLY A 291 -22.71 -10.90 -26.38
N GLY A 292 -23.02 -10.41 -27.58
CA GLY A 292 -22.15 -9.53 -28.33
C GLY A 292 -22.45 -8.03 -28.17
N TYR A 293 -21.42 -7.24 -28.43
CA TYR A 293 -21.44 -5.80 -28.65
C TYR A 293 -20.71 -5.49 -29.97
N LEU A 294 -21.20 -4.48 -30.69
CA LEU A 294 -20.59 -3.88 -31.85
C LEU A 294 -20.12 -2.48 -31.48
N VAL A 295 -18.82 -2.20 -31.59
CA VAL A 295 -18.28 -0.85 -31.50
C VAL A 295 -18.32 -0.23 -32.89
N VAL A 296 -19.24 0.71 -33.10
CA VAL A 296 -19.40 1.43 -34.37
C VAL A 296 -18.43 2.62 -34.36
N PRO A 297 -17.40 2.63 -35.21
CA PRO A 297 -16.34 3.62 -35.10
C PRO A 297 -16.77 4.99 -35.63
N GLU A 298 -16.45 6.02 -34.86
CA GLU A 298 -16.45 7.41 -35.32
C GLU A 298 -15.04 7.92 -35.61
N VAL A 299 -14.02 7.30 -34.98
CA VAL A 299 -12.60 7.62 -35.14
C VAL A 299 -11.80 6.32 -35.19
N ILE A 300 -10.84 6.25 -36.13
CA ILE A 300 -9.82 5.20 -36.19
C ILE A 300 -8.46 5.87 -36.41
N GLU A 301 -7.51 5.68 -35.50
CA GLU A 301 -6.16 6.24 -35.59
C GLU A 301 -5.14 5.12 -35.79
N PHE A 302 -4.26 5.31 -36.77
CA PHE A 302 -3.11 4.46 -37.05
C PHE A 302 -1.84 5.16 -36.59
N TRP A 303 -1.13 4.52 -35.68
CA TRP A 303 0.13 5.00 -35.13
C TRP A 303 1.27 4.03 -35.49
N GLN A 304 2.37 4.56 -36.01
CA GLN A 304 3.59 3.82 -36.30
C GLN A 304 4.77 4.46 -35.56
N GLY A 305 5.41 3.67 -34.72
CA GLY A 305 6.57 4.09 -33.93
C GLY A 305 7.80 4.36 -34.81
N GLN A 306 8.51 5.43 -34.47
CA GLN A 306 9.74 5.91 -35.11
C GLN A 306 10.81 6.16 -34.04
N THR A 307 12.06 5.81 -34.35
CA THR A 307 13.18 5.88 -33.40
C THR A 307 13.47 7.31 -32.93
N ASP A 308 13.33 8.29 -33.83
CA ASP A 308 13.58 9.71 -33.58
C ASP A 308 12.46 10.44 -32.82
N ARG A 309 11.41 9.71 -32.37
CA ARG A 309 10.23 10.21 -31.65
C ARG A 309 9.22 10.96 -32.52
N LEU A 310 9.49 11.12 -33.82
CA LEU A 310 8.56 11.73 -34.76
C LEU A 310 7.59 10.66 -35.30
N HIS A 311 6.74 10.13 -34.41
CA HIS A 311 5.83 9.04 -34.74
C HIS A 311 4.82 9.44 -35.83
N ASP A 312 4.54 8.50 -36.73
CA ASP A 312 3.56 8.70 -37.78
C ASP A 312 2.15 8.42 -37.24
N ARG A 313 1.26 9.41 -37.39
CA ARG A 313 -0.10 9.33 -36.90
C ARG A 313 -1.07 9.79 -37.97
N ILE A 314 -1.89 8.87 -38.46
CA ILE A 314 -2.97 9.18 -39.40
C ILE A 314 -4.30 8.83 -38.73
N ARG A 315 -5.16 9.82 -38.56
CA ARG A 315 -6.48 9.66 -37.97
C ARG A 315 -7.55 9.75 -39.04
N PHE A 316 -8.36 8.71 -39.15
CA PHE A 316 -9.65 8.74 -39.83
C PHE A 316 -10.74 9.11 -38.84
N ARG A 317 -11.68 9.96 -39.26
CA ARG A 317 -12.86 10.31 -38.46
C ARG A 317 -14.07 10.59 -39.35
N ARG A 318 -15.26 10.49 -38.76
CA ARG A 318 -16.49 11.00 -39.40
C ARG A 318 -16.39 12.53 -39.56
N PRO A 319 -16.84 13.09 -40.69
CA PRO A 319 -16.88 14.53 -40.88
C PRO A 319 -17.78 15.22 -39.84
N LYS A 320 -17.38 16.41 -39.41
CA LYS A 320 -18.15 17.32 -38.57
C LYS A 320 -18.71 18.45 -39.43
N SER A 321 -19.73 19.13 -38.93
CA SER A 321 -20.25 20.33 -39.60
C SER A 321 -19.14 21.37 -39.76
N GLY A 322 -18.96 21.88 -40.99
CA GLY A 322 -17.91 22.83 -41.33
C GLY A 322 -16.57 22.22 -41.74
N ASP A 323 -16.43 20.89 -41.78
CA ASP A 323 -15.25 20.28 -42.40
C ASP A 323 -15.26 20.51 -43.92
N GLU A 324 -14.17 21.09 -44.42
CA GLU A 324 -13.90 21.26 -45.85
C GLU A 324 -12.55 20.62 -46.18
N PRO A 325 -12.52 19.41 -46.76
CA PRO A 325 -11.27 18.74 -47.11
C PRO A 325 -10.46 19.54 -48.13
N ASP A 326 -9.34 20.11 -47.69
CA ASP A 326 -8.43 20.94 -48.49
C ASP A 326 -7.35 20.11 -49.21
N GLY A 327 -7.21 18.83 -48.86
CA GLY A 327 -6.18 17.94 -49.37
C GLY A 327 -4.78 18.23 -48.84
N VAL A 328 -4.64 19.10 -47.83
CA VAL A 328 -3.37 19.49 -47.21
C VAL A 328 -3.35 19.09 -45.73
N LEU A 329 -4.32 19.56 -44.95
CA LEU A 329 -4.49 19.17 -43.54
C LEU A 329 -5.58 18.13 -43.41
N LEU A 330 -6.68 18.30 -44.15
CA LEU A 330 -7.83 17.41 -44.13
C LEU A 330 -8.02 16.81 -45.51
N HIS A 331 -7.93 15.49 -45.59
CA HIS A 331 -8.10 14.76 -46.83
C HIS A 331 -9.45 14.05 -46.87
N GLN A 332 -10.05 13.99 -48.05
CA GLN A 332 -11.26 13.22 -48.29
C GLN A 332 -10.93 11.72 -48.25
N GLY A 333 -11.60 10.98 -47.37
CA GLY A 333 -11.62 9.52 -47.34
C GLY A 333 -12.78 8.93 -48.13
N ASP A 334 -12.82 7.61 -48.24
CA ASP A 334 -13.91 6.86 -48.88
C ASP A 334 -15.05 6.62 -47.86
N ASN A 335 -16.25 6.26 -48.34
CA ASN A 335 -17.39 5.84 -47.50
C ASN A 335 -17.76 6.81 -46.36
N GLY A 336 -17.65 8.12 -46.63
CA GLY A 336 -18.02 9.16 -45.67
C GLY A 336 -17.02 9.32 -44.52
N TRP A 337 -15.75 9.04 -44.76
CA TRP A 337 -14.64 9.33 -43.86
C TRP A 337 -13.84 10.55 -44.34
N VAL A 338 -13.17 11.22 -43.42
CA VAL A 338 -12.06 12.15 -43.68
C VAL A 338 -10.86 11.70 -42.87
N TYR A 339 -9.66 12.08 -43.30
CA TYR A 339 -8.44 11.75 -42.57
C TYR A 339 -7.42 12.89 -42.56
N GLU A 340 -6.58 12.89 -41.53
CA GLU A 340 -5.59 13.93 -41.29
C GLU A 340 -4.37 13.34 -40.57
N ARG A 341 -3.23 13.99 -40.75
CA ARG A 341 -2.00 13.69 -39.99
C ARG A 341 -2.03 14.41 -38.64
N LEU A 342 -1.62 13.72 -37.59
CA LEU A 342 -1.46 14.30 -36.26
C LEU A 342 0.01 14.43 -35.89
N SER A 343 0.33 15.46 -35.10
CA SER A 343 1.63 15.56 -34.43
C SER A 343 1.76 14.43 -33.39
N PRO A 344 2.96 13.81 -33.25
CA PRO A 344 3.22 12.70 -32.33
C PRO A 344 2.96 13.04 -30.86
#